data_AF-A0A387G240-F1
#
_entry.id   AF-A0A387G240-F1
#
_cell.length_a   1.000
_cell.length_b   1.000
_cell.length_c   1.000
_cell.angle_alpha   90.00
_cell.angle_beta   90.00
_cell.angle_gamma   90.00
#
_symmetry.space_group_name_H-M   'P 1'
#
loop_
_entity.id
_entity.type
_entity.pdbx_description
1 polymer ?
#
loop_
_entity_poly.entity_id
_entity_poly.type
_entity_poly.pdbx_seq_one_letter_code
_entity_poly.pdbx_strand_id
1 'polypeptide(L)'
;MFTWMVSRAPYFFPDTLIYFVLRILLRDIYLSIFAMGIWHLSLLAFSARLIIRQAIVERSTSDFAWILFLILCLLTISAVAFEHVETLVAHPFLPIAHGTSVIWGLIAFRAYEQVLARGRIWRRGLMIVVFLLGILSDKFFVVFFSVPYAVSLLVVNPSATGVRRFVLFILETCAAFALVFLAERMLIEQVMDPVAFRPVARVASILTVASRSPGLAILLFAASIPAGLFVVRWLRWKINHSVAMPEAIARAWIFLSLLTICGLGAGILLWREDQVGYARYLVGMQIGGLILAAMILAQWLRSKGSLSLGVLACLTTLCMVSLSQSNPVNLDKPFLQRAKTADTLAACRENLHLKSGLAQYWLARKLSSMTNWDIQINQLEPAVPRPFFWGSNLQWYYYDMKSAQPSVTNFVIGNGFEQTDIVRYLGEPTYKANCDEFQILVYSDPDELRSKISNYLYLNAVAQQAMKHFPRSFRPDQVKYELSVVSHQIGSLDGGILDAVAPRDRAGFLFFGPYIHLDKGHYETSIEYSCAGNTSENIFDVVANQGKAQFAREDIRAGDLRCDGNRRTLTLTFDLKASADNIEFRGYYGGTGSLKIFEINLPHRL
;
A
#
# COMPACT_ATOMS: atom_id res chain seq x y z
N MET A 1 -10.26 19.03 4.75
CA MET A 1 -9.59 18.03 5.62
C MET A 1 -9.16 16.89 4.70
N PHE A 2 -7.86 16.74 4.42
CA PHE A 2 -7.38 15.66 3.55
C PHE A 2 -7.50 14.34 4.31
N THR A 3 -8.40 13.46 3.89
CA THR A 3 -8.43 12.08 4.41
C THR A 3 -7.27 11.32 3.78
N TRP A 4 -6.07 11.53 4.34
CA TRP A 4 -4.88 10.81 3.93
C TRP A 4 -5.07 9.34 4.34
N MET A 5 -5.38 8.48 3.37
CA MET A 5 -5.40 7.05 3.61
C MET A 5 -3.95 6.58 3.68
N VAL A 6 -3.54 6.06 4.83
CA VAL A 6 -2.28 5.33 4.86
C VAL A 6 -2.49 4.08 4.03
N SER A 7 -1.71 3.93 2.96
CA SER A 7 -1.80 2.76 2.09
C SER A 7 -1.67 1.48 2.93
N ARG A 8 -2.23 0.34 2.52
CA ARG A 8 -2.14 -0.90 3.31
C ARG A 8 -0.73 -1.48 3.45
N ALA A 9 0.16 -1.03 2.58
CA ALA A 9 1.59 -1.30 2.65
C ALA A 9 2.29 0.01 3.05
N PRO A 10 2.35 0.30 4.35
CA PRO A 10 3.68 0.52 4.83
C PRO A 10 4.02 -0.60 5.78
N TYR A 11 5.20 -1.13 5.54
CA TYR A 11 6.11 -1.58 6.56
C TYR A 11 6.34 -0.42 7.54
N PHE A 12 5.33 -0.09 8.36
CA PHE A 12 5.27 1.12 9.19
C PHE A 12 6.50 1.21 10.07
N PHE A 13 6.74 0.12 10.79
CA PHE A 13 7.79 0.03 11.77
C PHE A 13 8.72 -1.12 11.43
N PRO A 14 10.04 -0.87 11.37
CA PRO A 14 10.72 0.43 11.39
C PRO A 14 10.91 1.01 9.99
N ASP A 15 10.57 0.28 8.91
CA ASP A 15 11.11 0.58 7.59
C ASP A 15 10.69 1.94 7.06
N THR A 16 9.39 2.24 7.13
CA THR A 16 8.85 3.50 6.63
C THR A 16 9.36 4.68 7.45
N LEU A 17 9.45 4.52 8.77
CA LEU A 17 10.03 5.54 9.65
C LEU A 17 11.48 5.84 9.29
N ILE A 18 12.31 4.80 9.12
CA ILE A 18 13.73 4.95 8.80
C ILE A 18 13.90 5.50 7.39
N TYR A 19 13.11 5.01 6.44
CA TYR A 19 13.11 5.53 5.08
C TYR A 19 12.76 7.02 5.04
N PHE A 20 11.76 7.49 5.79
CA PHE A 20 11.44 8.91 5.85
C PHE A 20 12.56 9.74 6.49
N VAL A 21 13.20 9.26 7.55
CA VAL A 21 14.38 9.92 8.12
C VAL A 21 15.50 10.02 7.09
N LEU A 22 15.81 8.92 6.38
CA LEU A 22 16.79 8.92 5.29
C LEU A 22 16.38 9.87 4.15
N ARG A 23 15.10 9.92 3.80
CA ARG A 23 14.55 10.80 2.75
C ARG A 23 14.71 12.27 3.10
N ILE A 24 14.55 12.63 4.37
CA ILE A 24 14.77 14.00 4.88
C ILE A 24 16.27 14.34 4.85
N LEU A 25 17.13 13.42 5.31
CA LEU A 25 18.57 13.65 5.41
C LEU A 25 19.25 13.72 4.03
N LEU A 26 18.92 12.80 3.14
CA LEU A 26 19.62 12.63 1.86
C LEU A 26 18.99 13.43 0.73
N ARG A 27 17.72 13.86 0.87
CA ARG A 27 16.92 14.60 -0.12
C ARG A 27 16.76 13.95 -1.50
N ASP A 28 17.50 12.88 -1.79
CA ASP A 28 17.44 12.08 -2.99
C ASP A 28 16.82 10.72 -2.72
N ILE A 29 15.89 10.30 -3.59
CA ILE A 29 15.14 9.06 -3.40
C ILE A 29 16.00 7.80 -3.58
N TYR A 30 16.98 7.82 -4.50
CA TYR A 30 17.85 6.66 -4.76
C TYR A 30 18.89 6.51 -3.68
N LEU A 31 19.52 7.61 -3.24
CA LEU A 31 20.41 7.57 -2.08
C LEU A 31 19.67 7.06 -0.84
N SER A 32 18.40 7.45 -0.65
CA SER A 32 17.57 6.96 0.45
C SER A 32 17.29 5.46 0.35
N ILE A 33 16.95 4.95 -0.84
CA ILE A 33 16.75 3.51 -1.08
C ILE A 33 18.05 2.73 -0.85
N PHE A 34 19.18 3.25 -1.35
CA PHE A 34 20.49 2.63 -1.18
C PHE A 34 20.91 2.58 0.30
N ALA A 35 20.79 3.70 1.02
CA ALA A 35 21.06 3.76 2.45
C ALA A 35 20.13 2.84 3.25
N MET A 36 18.86 2.74 2.85
CA MET A 36 17.91 1.81 3.45
C MET A 36 18.32 0.35 3.21
N GLY A 37 18.84 0.01 2.02
CA GLY A 37 19.40 -1.31 1.73
C GLY A 37 20.60 -1.66 2.62
N ILE A 38 21.55 -0.72 2.78
CA ILE A 38 22.69 -0.91 3.70
C ILE A 38 22.23 -1.11 5.14
N TRP A 39 21.28 -0.28 5.59
CA TRP A 39 20.71 -0.38 6.92
C TRP A 39 20.04 -1.74 7.13
N HIS A 40 19.24 -2.20 6.16
CA HIS A 40 18.54 -3.49 6.20
C HIS A 40 19.50 -4.67 6.29
N LEU A 41 20.55 -4.68 5.46
CA LEU A 41 21.61 -5.70 5.49
C LEU A 41 22.36 -5.70 6.83
N SER A 42 22.64 -4.52 7.37
CA SER A 42 23.30 -4.37 8.67
C SER A 42 22.42 -4.93 9.79
N LEU A 43 21.11 -4.66 9.74
CA LEU A 43 20.16 -5.17 10.73
C LEU A 43 19.98 -6.69 10.61
N LEU A 44 19.98 -7.23 9.39
CA LEU A 44 19.97 -8.67 9.14
C LEU A 44 21.22 -9.34 9.75
N ALA A 45 22.41 -8.81 9.46
CA ALA A 45 23.66 -9.31 10.02
C ALA A 45 23.67 -9.29 11.56
N PHE A 46 23.19 -8.18 12.14
CA PHE A 46 23.09 -8.00 13.59
C PHE A 46 22.09 -8.99 14.23
N SER A 47 20.88 -9.11 13.67
CA SER A 47 19.85 -10.00 14.20
C SER A 47 20.24 -11.48 14.11
N ALA A 48 20.87 -11.89 12.99
CA ALA A 48 21.44 -13.22 12.83
C ALA A 48 22.53 -13.48 13.90
N ARG A 49 23.38 -12.49 14.18
CA ARG A 49 24.40 -12.61 15.24
C ARG A 49 23.79 -12.87 16.62
N LEU A 50 22.70 -12.18 16.95
CA LEU A 50 22.03 -12.34 18.25
C LEU A 50 21.51 -13.76 18.43
N ILE A 51 20.87 -14.33 17.41
CA ILE A 51 20.28 -15.67 17.51
C ILE A 51 21.33 -16.78 17.42
N ILE A 52 22.38 -16.61 16.58
CA ILE A 52 23.49 -17.57 16.49
C ILE A 52 24.26 -17.65 17.82
N ARG A 53 24.46 -16.50 18.51
CA ARG A 53 25.05 -16.48 19.88
C ARG A 53 24.17 -17.16 20.91
N GLN A 54 22.85 -17.17 20.71
CA GLN A 54 21.93 -17.85 21.60
C GLN A 54 21.88 -19.37 21.33
N ALA A 55 22.13 -19.79 20.08
CA ALA A 55 22.02 -21.17 19.64
C ALA A 55 23.33 -21.98 19.74
N ILE A 56 24.47 -21.33 19.97
CA ILE A 56 25.79 -21.98 20.07
C ILE A 56 26.50 -21.47 21.32
N VAL A 57 26.84 -22.38 22.25
CA VAL A 57 27.52 -22.05 23.53
C VAL A 57 28.92 -21.51 23.28
N GLU A 58 29.68 -22.21 22.43
CA GLU A 58 31.09 -21.89 22.20
C GLU A 58 31.22 -20.63 21.34
N ARG A 59 31.86 -19.60 21.89
CA ARG A 59 31.99 -18.28 21.25
C ARG A 59 32.70 -18.36 19.89
N SER A 60 33.82 -19.08 19.81
CA SER A 60 34.58 -19.28 18.57
C SER A 60 33.74 -19.89 17.44
N THR A 61 32.93 -20.89 17.76
CA THR A 61 32.03 -21.59 16.81
C THR A 61 30.84 -20.69 16.43
N SER A 62 30.30 -19.92 17.37
CA SER A 62 29.26 -18.91 17.10
C SER A 62 29.76 -17.80 16.16
N ASP A 63 30.98 -17.31 16.39
CA ASP A 63 31.60 -16.26 15.57
C ASP A 63 31.86 -16.78 14.15
N PHE A 64 32.33 -18.02 14.03
CA PHE A 64 32.55 -18.69 12.74
C PHE A 64 31.24 -18.93 11.97
N ALA A 65 30.17 -19.38 12.65
CA ALA A 65 28.84 -19.53 12.04
C ALA A 65 28.29 -18.20 11.50
N TRP A 66 28.52 -17.10 12.23
CA TRP A 66 28.09 -15.79 11.77
C TRP A 66 28.86 -15.33 10.52
N ILE A 67 30.18 -15.54 10.46
CA ILE A 67 30.98 -15.25 9.26
C ILE A 67 30.51 -16.09 8.06
N LEU A 68 30.27 -17.39 8.27
CA LEU A 68 29.72 -18.25 7.22
C LEU A 68 28.35 -17.75 6.73
N PHE A 69 27.47 -17.32 7.63
CA PHE A 69 26.19 -16.72 7.26
C PHE A 69 26.37 -15.47 6.38
N LEU A 70 27.30 -14.58 6.71
CA LEU A 70 27.58 -13.39 5.89
C LEU A 70 28.08 -13.77 4.49
N ILE A 71 29.00 -14.74 4.40
CA ILE A 71 29.52 -15.23 3.11
C ILE A 71 28.40 -15.86 2.29
N LEU A 72 27.53 -16.67 2.90
CA LEU A 72 26.38 -17.25 2.21
C LEU A 72 25.41 -16.16 1.72
N CYS A 73 25.17 -15.10 2.50
CA CYS A 73 24.38 -13.95 2.06
C CYS A 73 25.03 -13.25 0.87
N LEU A 74 26.34 -13.01 0.91
CA LEU A 74 27.07 -12.37 -0.20
C LEU A 74 27.04 -13.22 -1.47
N LEU A 75 27.24 -14.54 -1.36
CA LEU A 75 27.08 -15.48 -2.48
C LEU A 75 25.67 -15.38 -3.08
N THR A 76 24.66 -15.40 -2.21
CA THR A 76 23.25 -15.31 -2.56
C THR A 76 22.93 -13.98 -3.28
N ILE A 77 23.46 -12.85 -2.80
CA ILE A 77 23.34 -11.53 -3.44
C ILE A 77 24.09 -11.48 -4.77
N SER A 78 25.31 -12.03 -4.82
CA SER A 78 26.14 -12.04 -6.03
C SER A 78 25.47 -12.84 -7.15
N ALA A 79 24.79 -13.95 -6.83
CA ALA A 79 24.06 -14.76 -7.80
C ALA A 79 22.91 -13.98 -8.45
N VAL A 80 22.26 -13.06 -7.71
CA VAL A 80 21.23 -12.16 -8.26
C VAL A 80 21.80 -11.21 -9.30
N ALA A 81 23.09 -10.84 -9.21
CA ALA A 81 23.71 -9.94 -10.18
C ALA A 81 23.97 -10.59 -11.56
N PHE A 82 23.94 -11.93 -11.64
CA PHE A 82 24.26 -12.67 -12.88
C PHE A 82 23.06 -13.07 -13.70
N GLU A 83 22.04 -13.57 -13.04
CA GLU A 83 20.85 -14.02 -13.72
C GLU A 83 19.91 -12.81 -13.76
N HIS A 84 19.33 -12.48 -14.92
CA HIS A 84 18.20 -11.56 -15.05
C HIS A 84 16.93 -12.03 -14.27
N VAL A 85 17.11 -12.93 -13.31
CA VAL A 85 16.14 -13.49 -12.39
C VAL A 85 16.15 -12.59 -11.17
N GLU A 86 15.73 -11.34 -11.38
CA GLU A 86 15.87 -10.20 -10.45
C GLU A 86 15.19 -10.38 -9.08
N THR A 87 14.59 -11.54 -8.77
CA THR A 87 13.53 -11.59 -7.76
C THR A 87 13.53 -12.80 -6.85
N LEU A 88 13.84 -14.04 -7.30
CA LEU A 88 13.66 -15.21 -6.41
C LEU A 88 14.45 -15.05 -5.10
N VAL A 89 15.64 -14.44 -5.18
CA VAL A 89 16.65 -14.49 -4.12
C VAL A 89 17.03 -13.11 -3.58
N ALA A 90 16.62 -12.05 -4.27
CA ALA A 90 16.86 -10.68 -3.82
C ALA A 90 15.96 -10.29 -2.63
N HIS A 91 14.75 -10.84 -2.57
CA HIS A 91 13.72 -10.40 -1.61
C HIS A 91 14.11 -10.40 -0.13
N PRO A 92 14.85 -11.38 0.43
CA PRO A 92 15.34 -11.32 1.82
C PRO A 92 16.10 -10.04 2.15
N PHE A 93 16.79 -9.49 1.16
CA PHE A 93 17.68 -8.35 1.28
C PHE A 93 17.01 -7.03 0.92
N LEU A 94 15.72 -7.08 0.54
CA LEU A 94 14.92 -5.91 0.25
C LEU A 94 13.99 -5.61 1.44
N PRO A 95 13.98 -4.38 1.98
CA PRO A 95 13.14 -4.01 3.12
C PRO A 95 11.64 -4.19 2.81
N ILE A 96 11.24 -4.01 1.56
CA ILE A 96 9.83 -4.03 1.12
C ILE A 96 9.28 -5.42 0.79
N ALA A 97 9.99 -6.49 1.11
CA ALA A 97 9.64 -7.85 0.70
C ALA A 97 9.47 -8.82 1.88
N HIS A 98 8.88 -8.34 2.98
CA HIS A 98 8.67 -9.08 4.24
C HIS A 98 9.97 -9.50 4.95
N GLY A 99 11.16 -9.19 4.40
CA GLY A 99 12.45 -9.49 5.00
C GLY A 99 12.61 -8.85 6.38
N THR A 100 12.11 -7.62 6.55
CA THR A 100 12.09 -6.89 7.82
C THR A 100 11.34 -7.66 8.90
N SER A 101 10.23 -8.29 8.56
CA SER A 101 9.41 -9.08 9.48
C SER A 101 10.15 -10.29 10.03
N VAL A 102 10.99 -10.90 9.20
CA VAL A 102 11.91 -11.97 9.64
C VAL A 102 12.98 -11.41 10.57
N ILE A 103 13.65 -10.32 10.20
CA ILE A 103 14.68 -9.66 11.00
C ILE A 103 14.15 -9.29 12.40
N TRP A 104 12.95 -8.69 12.46
CA TRP A 104 12.30 -8.38 13.73
C TRP A 104 11.87 -9.63 14.48
N GLY A 105 11.50 -10.71 13.79
CA GLY A 105 11.27 -11.99 14.45
C GLY A 105 12.51 -12.52 15.15
N LEU A 106 13.70 -12.41 14.54
CA LEU A 106 14.96 -12.80 15.15
C LEU A 106 15.31 -11.93 16.38
N ILE A 107 15.07 -10.61 16.29
CA ILE A 107 15.29 -9.68 17.41
C ILE A 107 14.29 -9.94 18.54
N ALA A 108 13.01 -10.11 18.20
CA ALA A 108 11.92 -10.38 19.14
C ALA A 108 12.13 -11.70 19.88
N PHE A 109 12.65 -12.74 19.20
CA PHE A 109 13.07 -13.98 19.84
C PHE A 109 14.05 -13.71 20.98
N ARG A 110 15.13 -12.98 20.71
CA ARG A 110 16.15 -12.69 21.72
C ARG A 110 15.60 -11.82 22.86
N ALA A 111 14.79 -10.81 22.52
CA ALA A 111 14.19 -9.92 23.50
C ALA A 111 13.24 -10.69 24.44
N TYR A 112 12.39 -11.55 23.89
CA TYR A 112 11.41 -12.30 24.66
C TYR A 112 12.06 -13.37 25.57
N GLU A 113 13.12 -14.04 25.11
CA GLU A 113 13.92 -14.93 25.98
C GLU A 113 14.45 -14.19 27.23
N GLN A 114 14.85 -12.91 27.09
CA GLN A 114 15.26 -12.09 28.25
C GLN A 114 14.09 -11.71 29.16
N VAL A 115 12.87 -11.58 28.62
CA VAL A 115 11.66 -11.36 29.41
C VAL A 115 11.35 -12.59 30.25
N LEU A 116 11.40 -13.78 29.63
CA LEU A 116 11.21 -15.05 30.33
C LEU A 116 12.26 -15.26 31.44
N ALA A 117 13.52 -14.90 31.19
CA ALA A 117 14.60 -15.07 32.15
C ALA A 117 14.51 -14.12 33.36
N ARG A 118 14.07 -12.86 33.15
CA ARG A 118 14.06 -11.84 34.24
C ARG A 118 12.71 -11.61 34.89
N GLY A 119 11.60 -12.11 34.32
CA GLY A 119 10.27 -12.12 34.94
C GLY A 119 9.60 -10.76 35.22
N ARG A 120 10.17 -9.63 34.77
CA ARG A 120 9.63 -8.29 35.07
C ARG A 120 8.41 -7.96 34.20
N ILE A 121 7.29 -7.59 34.83
CA ILE A 121 6.00 -7.32 34.16
C ILE A 121 6.07 -6.22 33.10
N TRP A 122 6.79 -5.11 33.37
CA TRP A 122 6.90 -4.00 32.41
C TRP A 122 7.56 -4.41 31.09
N ARG A 123 8.45 -5.43 31.12
CA ARG A 123 9.08 -5.95 29.90
C ARG A 123 8.10 -6.74 29.04
N ARG A 124 7.13 -7.41 29.65
CA ARG A 124 6.02 -8.05 28.92
C ARG A 124 5.16 -6.99 28.25
N GLY A 125 4.83 -5.92 28.97
CA GLY A 125 4.16 -4.75 28.40
C GLY A 125 4.90 -4.18 27.19
N LEU A 126 6.23 -4.02 27.29
CA LEU A 126 7.07 -3.60 26.16
C LEU A 126 7.04 -4.60 24.99
N MET A 127 7.04 -5.90 25.26
CA MET A 127 6.94 -6.91 24.20
C MET A 127 5.57 -6.91 23.51
N ILE A 128 4.48 -6.64 24.21
CA ILE A 128 3.16 -6.44 23.58
C ILE A 128 3.22 -5.27 22.60
N VAL A 129 3.90 -4.17 22.94
CA VAL A 129 4.10 -3.04 22.02
C VAL A 129 4.94 -3.44 20.81
N VAL A 130 6.02 -4.21 21.00
CA VAL A 130 6.82 -4.74 19.88
C VAL A 130 5.98 -5.65 18.98
N PHE A 131 5.13 -6.51 19.55
CA PHE A 131 4.23 -7.37 18.76
C PHE A 131 3.19 -6.55 18.02
N LEU A 132 2.59 -5.55 18.66
CA LEU A 132 1.67 -4.62 18.04
C LEU A 132 2.32 -3.96 16.82
N LEU A 133 3.51 -3.37 17.00
CA LEU A 133 4.22 -2.69 15.91
C LEU A 133 4.65 -3.66 14.80
N GLY A 134 5.11 -4.86 15.16
CA GLY A 134 5.47 -5.89 14.19
C GLY A 134 4.28 -6.36 13.36
N ILE A 135 3.15 -6.68 14.00
CA ILE A 135 1.92 -7.15 13.33
C ILE A 135 1.28 -6.05 12.49
N LEU A 136 1.25 -4.81 13.00
CA LEU A 136 0.72 -3.65 12.29
C LEU A 136 1.56 -3.31 11.04
N SER A 137 2.89 -3.43 11.16
CA SER A 137 3.81 -3.21 10.05
C SER A 137 3.69 -4.31 8.99
N ASP A 138 3.64 -5.57 9.43
CA ASP A 138 3.51 -6.71 8.54
C ASP A 138 2.95 -7.93 9.28
N LYS A 139 1.80 -8.42 8.81
CA LYS A 139 1.11 -9.59 9.37
C LYS A 139 1.94 -10.86 9.31
N PHE A 140 2.93 -10.94 8.40
CA PHE A 140 3.88 -12.05 8.39
C PHE A 140 4.75 -12.13 9.63
N PHE A 141 4.83 -11.08 10.46
CA PHE A 141 5.43 -11.18 11.79
C PHE A 141 4.80 -12.30 12.63
N VAL A 142 3.49 -12.56 12.50
CA VAL A 142 2.84 -13.70 13.17
C VAL A 142 3.39 -15.03 12.65
N VAL A 143 3.56 -15.14 11.32
CA VAL A 143 4.01 -16.36 10.63
C VAL A 143 5.49 -16.64 10.88
N PHE A 144 6.33 -15.60 10.88
CA PHE A 144 7.78 -15.74 10.99
C PHE A 144 8.28 -15.71 12.44
N PHE A 145 7.54 -15.10 13.36
CA PHE A 145 7.93 -15.05 14.76
C PHE A 145 6.95 -15.76 15.68
N SER A 146 5.71 -15.30 15.73
CA SER A 146 4.79 -15.67 16.82
C SER A 146 4.47 -17.16 16.81
N VAL A 147 4.14 -17.72 15.64
CA VAL A 147 3.85 -19.15 15.48
C VAL A 147 5.09 -20.01 15.74
N PRO A 148 6.25 -19.81 15.07
CA PRO A 148 7.47 -20.55 15.36
C PRO A 148 7.88 -20.52 16.83
N TYR A 149 7.79 -19.35 17.47
CA TYR A 149 8.22 -19.18 18.86
C TYR A 149 7.27 -19.88 19.84
N ALA A 150 5.96 -19.71 19.67
CA ALA A 150 4.97 -20.37 20.51
C ALA A 150 5.12 -21.89 20.48
N VAL A 151 5.28 -22.46 19.28
CA VAL A 151 5.50 -23.91 19.12
C VAL A 151 6.83 -24.32 19.76
N SER A 152 7.89 -23.52 19.64
CA SER A 152 9.18 -23.82 20.29
C SER A 152 9.08 -23.91 21.82
N LEU A 153 8.23 -23.10 22.46
CA LEU A 153 8.01 -23.14 23.91
C LEU A 153 7.44 -24.48 24.35
N LEU A 154 6.42 -24.97 23.65
CA LEU A 154 5.76 -26.25 23.93
C LEU A 154 6.67 -27.44 23.63
N VAL A 155 7.34 -27.43 22.47
CA VAL A 155 8.16 -28.55 22.02
C VAL A 155 9.39 -28.74 22.92
N VAL A 156 10.04 -27.65 23.35
CA VAL A 156 11.22 -27.75 24.21
C VAL A 156 10.84 -28.15 25.63
N ASN A 157 9.83 -27.51 26.21
CA ASN A 157 9.44 -27.76 27.60
C ASN A 157 7.92 -28.08 27.67
N PRO A 158 7.52 -29.35 27.54
CA PRO A 158 6.12 -29.76 27.63
C PRO A 158 5.58 -29.80 29.08
N SER A 159 6.36 -29.39 30.08
CA SER A 159 5.89 -29.36 31.48
C SER A 159 4.82 -28.27 31.70
N ALA A 160 4.13 -28.31 32.84
CA ALA A 160 3.18 -27.29 33.26
C ALA A 160 3.77 -25.86 33.19
N THR A 161 5.05 -25.70 33.49
CA THR A 161 5.75 -24.40 33.39
C THR A 161 5.86 -23.94 31.93
N GLY A 162 6.17 -24.83 31.00
CA GLY A 162 6.26 -24.50 29.58
C GLY A 162 4.90 -24.24 28.95
N VAL A 163 3.87 -25.02 29.32
CA VAL A 163 2.46 -24.76 28.95
C VAL A 163 2.03 -23.38 29.45
N ARG A 164 2.32 -23.03 30.70
CA ARG A 164 2.03 -21.69 31.24
C ARG A 164 2.72 -20.59 30.44
N ARG A 165 3.99 -20.77 30.07
CA ARG A 165 4.74 -19.81 29.24
C ARG A 165 4.12 -19.67 27.84
N PHE A 166 3.72 -20.77 27.23
CA PHE A 166 3.02 -20.78 25.93
C PHE A 166 1.70 -20.02 26.02
N VAL A 167 0.84 -20.35 26.98
CA VAL A 167 -0.47 -19.68 27.15
C VAL A 167 -0.27 -18.18 27.36
N LEU A 168 0.67 -17.78 28.22
CA LEU A 168 0.98 -16.36 28.43
C LEU A 168 1.46 -15.67 27.15
N PHE A 169 2.35 -16.31 26.38
CA PHE A 169 2.81 -15.77 25.10
C PHE A 169 1.65 -15.59 24.11
N ILE A 170 0.77 -16.59 23.98
CA ILE A 170 -0.40 -16.52 23.11
C ILE A 170 -1.34 -15.38 23.52
N LEU A 171 -1.62 -15.23 24.82
CA LEU A 171 -2.44 -14.12 25.31
C LEU A 171 -1.84 -12.75 24.97
N GLU A 172 -0.52 -12.60 25.09
CA GLU A 172 0.20 -11.37 24.74
C GLU A 172 0.13 -11.10 23.22
N THR A 173 0.30 -12.12 22.37
CA THR A 173 0.12 -12.00 20.92
C THR A 173 -1.33 -11.68 20.54
N CYS A 174 -2.31 -12.32 21.17
CA CYS A 174 -3.73 -12.05 20.94
C CYS A 174 -4.12 -10.62 21.34
N ALA A 175 -3.59 -10.12 22.47
CA ALA A 175 -3.79 -8.73 22.89
C ALA A 175 -3.22 -7.74 21.85
N ALA A 176 -1.99 -7.99 21.37
CA ALA A 176 -1.41 -7.20 20.30
C ALA A 176 -2.24 -7.26 19.01
N PHE A 177 -2.71 -8.45 18.60
CA PHE A 177 -3.52 -8.62 17.41
C PHE A 177 -4.87 -7.90 17.50
N ALA A 178 -5.54 -7.94 18.66
CA ALA A 178 -6.80 -7.24 18.89
C ALA A 178 -6.62 -5.71 18.78
N LEU A 179 -5.53 -5.19 19.34
CA LEU A 179 -5.18 -3.76 19.23
C LEU A 179 -4.83 -3.38 17.79
N VAL A 180 -4.13 -4.24 17.05
CA VAL A 180 -3.88 -4.02 15.61
C VAL A 180 -5.20 -3.99 14.84
N PHE A 181 -6.11 -4.92 15.09
CA PHE A 181 -7.42 -4.92 14.41
C PHE A 181 -8.20 -3.63 14.67
N LEU A 182 -8.16 -3.12 15.91
CA LEU A 182 -8.75 -1.83 16.26
C LEU A 182 -8.06 -0.68 15.51
N ALA A 183 -6.72 -0.67 15.48
CA ALA A 183 -5.94 0.34 14.77
C ALA A 183 -6.18 0.30 13.25
N GLU A 184 -6.22 -0.88 12.63
CA GLU A 184 -6.54 -1.05 11.22
C GLU A 184 -7.94 -0.54 10.91
N ARG A 185 -8.93 -0.83 11.75
CA ARG A 185 -10.30 -0.32 11.55
C ARG A 185 -10.37 1.21 11.60
N MET A 186 -9.48 1.86 12.34
CA MET A 186 -9.41 3.31 12.45
C MET A 186 -8.53 3.97 11.36
N LEU A 187 -7.52 3.26 10.86
CA LEU A 187 -6.45 3.85 10.05
C LEU A 187 -6.37 3.28 8.61
N ILE A 188 -6.95 2.09 8.36
CA ILE A 188 -6.77 1.32 7.13
C ILE A 188 -8.14 0.80 6.62
N GLU A 189 -8.75 1.52 5.68
CA GLU A 189 -10.09 1.17 5.13
C GLU A 189 -10.04 0.26 3.89
N GLN A 190 -9.13 -0.72 3.83
CA GLN A 190 -9.01 -1.62 2.67
C GLN A 190 -9.33 -3.08 3.04
N VAL A 191 -10.25 -3.68 2.28
CA VAL A 191 -10.64 -5.10 2.40
C VAL A 191 -9.69 -5.99 1.62
N MET A 192 -9.41 -7.20 2.14
CA MET A 192 -8.72 -8.24 1.38
C MET A 192 -9.69 -9.03 0.55
N ASP A 193 -9.31 -9.27 -0.70
CA ASP A 193 -9.84 -10.40 -1.41
C ASP A 193 -9.54 -11.69 -0.65
N PRO A 194 -10.53 -12.58 -0.49
CA PRO A 194 -10.31 -13.85 0.16
C PRO A 194 -9.20 -14.63 -0.56
N VAL A 195 -8.30 -15.23 0.24
CA VAL A 195 -7.25 -16.08 -0.31
C VAL A 195 -7.85 -17.43 -0.69
N ALA A 196 -8.17 -17.64 -1.98
CA ALA A 196 -8.48 -18.97 -2.48
C ALA A 196 -7.27 -19.91 -2.28
N PHE A 197 -7.46 -21.09 -1.69
CA PHE A 197 -6.38 -22.05 -1.40
C PHE A 197 -6.31 -23.14 -2.48
N ARG A 198 -5.25 -23.14 -3.30
CA ARG A 198 -5.01 -24.14 -4.35
C ARG A 198 -3.57 -24.69 -4.31
N PRO A 199 -3.19 -25.47 -3.27
CA PRO A 199 -1.79 -25.77 -2.98
C PRO A 199 -1.03 -26.48 -4.12
N VAL A 200 -1.67 -27.42 -4.83
CA VAL A 200 -1.01 -28.21 -5.90
C VAL A 200 -0.55 -27.32 -7.06
N ALA A 201 -1.43 -26.44 -7.55
CA ALA A 201 -1.10 -25.52 -8.64
C ALA A 201 0.08 -24.59 -8.26
N ARG A 202 0.20 -24.25 -6.98
CA ARG A 202 1.23 -23.34 -6.47
C ARG A 202 2.59 -23.98 -6.35
N VAL A 203 2.64 -25.25 -5.95
CA VAL A 203 3.89 -26.01 -5.95
C VAL A 203 4.43 -26.11 -7.38
N ALA A 204 3.57 -26.36 -8.37
CA ALA A 204 3.97 -26.36 -9.77
C ALA A 204 4.58 -25.01 -10.18
N SER A 205 3.93 -23.88 -9.86
CA SER A 205 4.50 -22.55 -10.14
C SER A 205 5.85 -22.29 -9.48
N ILE A 206 6.04 -22.72 -8.22
CA ILE A 206 7.33 -22.61 -7.52
C ILE A 206 8.39 -23.44 -8.25
N LEU A 207 8.07 -24.67 -8.66
CA LEU A 207 8.98 -25.53 -9.40
C LEU A 207 9.33 -24.96 -10.78
N THR A 208 8.35 -24.40 -11.50
CA THR A 208 8.56 -23.71 -12.79
C THR A 208 9.47 -22.51 -12.64
N VAL A 209 9.32 -21.72 -11.56
CA VAL A 209 10.22 -20.60 -11.29
C VAL A 209 11.61 -21.10 -10.88
N ALA A 210 11.68 -22.13 -10.05
CA ALA A 210 12.94 -22.76 -9.63
C ALA A 210 13.71 -23.36 -10.81
N SER A 211 13.02 -23.93 -11.81
CA SER A 211 13.67 -24.53 -12.99
C SER A 211 14.29 -23.49 -13.92
N ARG A 212 13.92 -22.21 -13.80
CA ARG A 212 14.58 -21.11 -14.54
C ARG A 212 15.96 -20.78 -13.96
N SER A 213 16.20 -21.12 -12.69
CA SER A 213 17.45 -20.86 -11.96
C SER A 213 17.85 -22.06 -11.10
N PRO A 214 18.14 -23.23 -11.72
CA PRO A 214 18.27 -24.48 -10.98
C PRO A 214 19.38 -24.44 -9.94
N GLY A 215 20.54 -23.84 -10.24
CA GLY A 215 21.64 -23.75 -9.27
C GLY A 215 21.27 -22.96 -8.01
N LEU A 216 20.60 -21.83 -8.20
CA LEU A 216 20.19 -20.93 -7.11
C LEU A 216 19.03 -21.51 -6.31
N ALA A 217 18.06 -22.13 -6.98
CA ALA A 217 16.98 -22.86 -6.32
C ALA A 217 17.55 -24.04 -5.51
N ILE A 218 18.47 -24.83 -6.08
CA ILE A 218 19.16 -25.91 -5.37
C ILE A 218 19.86 -25.34 -4.13
N LEU A 219 20.61 -24.24 -4.24
CA LEU A 219 21.27 -23.64 -3.08
C LEU A 219 20.28 -23.29 -1.97
N LEU A 220 19.18 -22.61 -2.29
CA LEU A 220 18.18 -22.18 -1.31
C LEU A 220 17.40 -23.34 -0.69
N PHE A 221 16.94 -24.30 -1.51
CA PHE A 221 16.21 -25.46 -1.02
C PHE A 221 17.14 -26.41 -0.27
N ALA A 222 18.38 -26.63 -0.75
CA ALA A 222 19.37 -27.44 -0.06
C ALA A 222 19.79 -26.82 1.27
N ALA A 223 19.92 -25.48 1.37
CA ALA A 223 20.14 -24.80 2.65
C ALA A 223 18.95 -24.98 3.63
N SER A 224 17.76 -25.26 3.11
CA SER A 224 16.53 -25.46 3.90
C SER A 224 16.28 -26.92 4.31
N ILE A 225 16.83 -27.91 3.59
CA ILE A 225 16.72 -29.35 3.94
C ILE A 225 17.21 -29.65 5.37
N PRO A 226 18.38 -29.11 5.82
CA PRO A 226 18.84 -29.33 7.19
C PRO A 226 17.85 -28.87 8.25
N ALA A 227 16.99 -27.87 7.98
CA ALA A 227 15.99 -27.39 8.92
C ALA A 227 14.97 -28.48 9.27
N GLY A 228 14.44 -29.18 8.24
CA GLY A 228 13.49 -30.28 8.42
C GLY A 228 14.15 -31.51 9.04
N LEU A 229 15.36 -31.88 8.57
CA LEU A 229 16.11 -33.00 9.11
C LEU A 229 16.52 -32.77 10.57
N PHE A 230 16.86 -31.53 10.95
CA PHE A 230 17.19 -31.18 12.32
C PHE A 230 15.99 -31.36 13.26
N VAL A 231 14.80 -30.88 12.90
CA VAL A 231 13.59 -31.06 13.73
C VAL A 231 13.32 -32.54 13.98
N VAL A 232 13.37 -33.36 12.93
CA VAL A 232 13.15 -34.81 13.02
C VAL A 232 14.23 -35.48 13.88
N ARG A 233 15.51 -35.14 13.67
CA ARG A 233 16.63 -35.69 14.44
C ARG A 233 16.59 -35.26 15.90
N TRP A 234 16.27 -34.00 16.19
CA TRP A 234 16.16 -33.48 17.54
C TRP A 234 15.03 -34.15 18.31
N LEU A 235 13.86 -34.33 17.69
CA LEU A 235 12.74 -35.06 18.28
C LEU A 235 13.16 -36.50 18.63
N ARG A 236 13.82 -37.20 17.71
CA ARG A 236 14.34 -38.55 17.95
C ARG A 236 15.44 -38.58 19.03
N TRP A 237 16.33 -37.60 19.03
CA TRP A 237 17.42 -37.52 20.00
C TRP A 237 16.91 -37.25 21.42
N LYS A 238 15.95 -36.33 21.58
CA LYS A 238 15.30 -36.03 22.88
C LYS A 238 14.59 -37.26 23.46
N ILE A 239 14.00 -38.09 22.60
CA ILE A 239 13.39 -39.36 23.03
C ILE A 239 14.45 -40.34 23.54
N ASN A 240 15.62 -40.36 22.91
CA ASN A 240 16.63 -41.40 23.14
C ASN A 240 17.76 -41.04 24.13
N HIS A 241 17.99 -39.75 24.44
CA HIS A 241 19.16 -39.32 25.21
C HIS A 241 18.78 -38.39 26.38
N SER A 242 19.37 -38.65 27.54
CA SER A 242 19.17 -37.90 28.79
C SER A 242 20.06 -36.67 28.94
N VAL A 243 20.99 -36.41 28.02
CA VAL A 243 21.86 -35.24 28.09
C VAL A 243 21.06 -33.99 27.75
N ALA A 244 20.71 -33.21 28.78
CA ALA A 244 19.87 -32.03 28.62
C ALA A 244 20.63 -30.90 27.91
N MET A 245 20.32 -30.66 26.63
CA MET A 245 20.65 -29.39 25.99
C MET A 245 19.95 -28.24 26.74
N PRO A 246 20.63 -27.12 27.06
CA PRO A 246 19.98 -25.98 27.69
C PRO A 246 18.74 -25.53 26.91
N GLU A 247 17.62 -25.31 27.61
CA GLU A 247 16.34 -25.08 26.93
C GLU A 247 16.37 -23.90 25.94
N ALA A 248 17.09 -22.83 26.28
CA ALA A 248 17.18 -21.64 25.44
C ALA A 248 17.91 -21.92 24.11
N ILE A 249 18.87 -22.84 24.12
CA ILE A 249 19.59 -23.28 22.92
C ILE A 249 18.65 -24.12 22.06
N ALA A 250 17.99 -25.12 22.67
CA ALA A 250 17.02 -25.96 21.98
C ALA A 250 15.88 -25.13 21.34
N ARG A 251 15.39 -24.11 22.05
CA ARG A 251 14.36 -23.18 21.53
C ARG A 251 14.86 -22.41 20.32
N ALA A 252 16.09 -21.90 20.33
CA ALA A 252 16.65 -21.15 19.20
C ALA A 252 16.74 -22.02 17.94
N TRP A 253 17.20 -23.26 18.06
CA TRP A 253 17.25 -24.20 16.95
C TRP A 253 15.86 -24.56 16.40
N ILE A 254 14.91 -24.90 17.29
CA ILE A 254 13.53 -25.24 16.87
C ILE A 254 12.83 -24.04 16.24
N PHE A 255 12.99 -22.86 16.83
CA PHE A 255 12.46 -21.62 16.29
C PHE A 255 12.97 -21.35 14.86
N LEU A 256 14.29 -21.45 14.63
CA LEU A 256 14.87 -21.25 13.30
C LEU A 256 14.35 -22.27 12.29
N SER A 257 14.22 -23.55 12.68
CA SER A 257 13.66 -24.57 11.80
C SER A 257 12.20 -24.31 11.45
N LEU A 258 11.40 -23.89 12.45
CA LEU A 258 9.99 -23.57 12.25
C LEU A 258 9.82 -22.27 11.45
N LEU A 259 10.68 -21.28 11.62
CA LEU A 259 10.74 -20.08 10.77
C LEU A 259 10.97 -20.49 9.31
N THR A 260 11.91 -21.40 9.04
CA THR A 260 12.16 -21.91 7.69
C THR A 260 10.93 -22.62 7.11
N ILE A 261 10.32 -23.53 7.88
CA ILE A 261 9.14 -24.30 7.45
C ILE A 261 7.92 -23.39 7.23
N CYS A 262 7.68 -22.44 8.14
CA CYS A 262 6.58 -21.48 8.01
C CYS A 262 6.79 -20.55 6.81
N GLY A 263 8.02 -20.15 6.51
CA GLY A 263 8.35 -19.40 5.30
C GLY A 263 8.07 -20.17 4.03
N LEU A 264 8.44 -21.45 3.98
CA LEU A 264 8.10 -22.31 2.84
C LEU A 264 6.58 -22.49 2.70
N GLY A 265 5.89 -22.73 3.82
CA GLY A 265 4.44 -22.84 3.87
C GLY A 265 3.74 -21.57 3.38
N ALA A 266 4.21 -20.40 3.82
CA ALA A 266 3.72 -19.10 3.35
C ALA A 266 3.87 -18.94 1.84
N GLY A 267 5.04 -19.29 1.29
CA GLY A 267 5.27 -19.32 -0.16
C GLY A 267 4.26 -20.22 -0.87
N ILE A 268 4.15 -21.49 -0.46
CA ILE A 268 3.22 -22.46 -1.06
C ILE A 268 1.76 -22.00 -0.96
N LEU A 269 1.38 -21.30 0.11
CA LEU A 269 -0.01 -20.85 0.32
C LEU A 269 -0.34 -19.54 -0.39
N LEU A 270 0.64 -18.74 -0.82
CA LEU A 270 0.37 -17.39 -1.34
C LEU A 270 0.91 -17.14 -2.74
N TRP A 271 1.76 -18.01 -3.26
CA TRP A 271 2.15 -17.98 -4.67
C TRP A 271 0.90 -18.12 -5.55
N ARG A 272 0.56 -17.14 -6.39
CA ARG A 272 -0.69 -17.22 -7.19
C ARG A 272 -0.47 -17.46 -8.68
N GLU A 273 0.73 -17.29 -9.20
CA GLU A 273 1.04 -17.37 -10.64
C GLU A 273 2.53 -17.70 -10.85
N ASP A 274 2.98 -17.94 -12.08
CA ASP A 274 4.41 -18.12 -12.43
C ASP A 274 5.21 -16.81 -12.39
N GLN A 275 4.76 -15.84 -11.58
CA GLN A 275 5.42 -14.57 -11.35
C GLN A 275 6.41 -14.71 -10.19
N VAL A 276 7.65 -14.28 -10.43
CA VAL A 276 8.71 -14.38 -9.44
C VAL A 276 8.52 -13.42 -8.26
N GLY A 277 7.70 -12.37 -8.40
CA GLY A 277 7.39 -11.44 -7.31
C GLY A 277 6.72 -12.08 -6.08
N TYR A 278 6.17 -13.29 -6.21
CA TYR A 278 5.63 -14.08 -5.09
C TYR A 278 6.74 -14.72 -4.22
N ALA A 279 7.99 -14.73 -4.69
CA ALA A 279 9.14 -15.20 -3.92
C ALA A 279 9.37 -14.45 -2.62
N ARG A 280 8.86 -13.22 -2.49
CA ARG A 280 8.86 -12.45 -1.25
C ARG A 280 8.21 -13.16 -0.07
N TYR A 281 7.35 -14.15 -0.29
CA TYR A 281 6.74 -14.94 0.78
C TYR A 281 7.64 -16.06 1.31
N LEU A 282 8.73 -16.39 0.59
CA LEU A 282 9.74 -17.38 1.00
C LEU A 282 10.85 -16.81 1.89
N VAL A 283 10.83 -15.52 2.24
CA VAL A 283 11.94 -14.89 2.98
C VAL A 283 12.25 -15.56 4.33
N GLY A 284 11.24 -16.09 5.03
CA GLY A 284 11.46 -16.87 6.25
C GLY A 284 12.24 -18.17 6.00
N MET A 285 11.95 -18.85 4.88
CA MET A 285 12.68 -20.03 4.42
C MET A 285 14.13 -19.67 4.11
N GLN A 286 14.32 -18.61 3.33
CA GLN A 286 15.62 -18.19 2.85
C GLN A 286 16.54 -17.77 4.01
N ILE A 287 16.11 -16.83 4.85
CA ILE A 287 16.94 -16.35 5.97
C ILE A 287 17.13 -17.45 7.02
N GLY A 288 16.05 -18.12 7.44
CA GLY A 288 16.14 -19.19 8.43
C GLY A 288 17.02 -20.35 7.97
N GLY A 289 16.88 -20.75 6.69
CA GLY A 289 17.68 -21.81 6.06
C GLY A 289 19.17 -21.45 5.99
N LEU A 290 19.49 -20.22 5.57
CA LEU A 290 20.88 -19.74 5.55
C LEU A 290 21.54 -19.71 6.93
N ILE A 291 20.81 -19.27 7.97
CA ILE A 291 21.31 -19.27 9.36
C ILE A 291 21.57 -20.71 9.83
N LEU A 292 20.62 -21.62 9.60
CA LEU A 292 20.75 -23.03 10.01
C LEU A 292 21.89 -23.73 9.28
N ALA A 293 22.01 -23.52 7.97
CA ALA A 293 23.11 -24.06 7.18
C ALA A 293 24.46 -23.58 7.73
N ALA A 294 24.59 -22.28 8.02
CA ALA A 294 25.80 -21.71 8.59
C ALA A 294 26.13 -22.30 9.98
N MET A 295 25.13 -22.48 10.85
CA MET A 295 25.31 -23.08 12.17
C MET A 295 25.75 -24.55 12.09
N ILE A 296 25.14 -25.35 11.22
CA ILE A 296 25.47 -26.76 11.03
C ILE A 296 26.87 -26.91 10.42
N LEU A 297 27.18 -26.14 9.38
CA LEU A 297 28.50 -26.13 8.75
C LEU A 297 29.58 -25.71 9.75
N ALA A 298 29.33 -24.69 10.57
CA ALA A 298 30.30 -24.24 11.58
C ALA A 298 30.62 -25.33 12.60
N GLN A 299 29.59 -26.00 13.15
CA GLN A 299 29.78 -27.09 14.11
C GLN A 299 30.51 -28.28 13.46
N TRP A 300 30.12 -28.65 12.24
CA TRP A 300 30.74 -29.75 11.51
C TRP A 300 32.21 -29.45 11.17
N LEU A 301 32.50 -28.29 10.59
CA LEU A 301 33.86 -27.90 10.20
C LEU A 301 34.79 -27.72 11.40
N ARG A 302 34.30 -27.17 12.52
CA ARG A 302 35.09 -27.04 13.75
C ARG A 302 35.50 -28.39 14.32
N SER A 303 34.63 -29.42 14.20
CA SER A 303 34.98 -30.78 14.60
C SER A 303 36.10 -31.41 13.75
N LYS A 304 36.43 -30.82 12.59
CA LYS A 304 37.42 -31.31 11.62
C LYS A 304 38.71 -30.48 11.56
N GLY A 305 38.90 -29.50 12.45
CA GLY A 305 40.14 -28.73 12.55
C GLY A 305 40.46 -27.88 11.31
N SER A 306 41.59 -28.15 10.65
CA SER A 306 42.14 -27.36 9.53
C SER A 306 41.23 -27.27 8.29
N LEU A 307 40.31 -28.23 8.11
CA LEU A 307 39.32 -28.23 7.02
C LEU A 307 38.45 -26.95 7.00
N SER A 308 38.23 -26.34 8.17
CA SER A 308 37.44 -25.12 8.31
C SER A 308 38.00 -23.92 7.54
N LEU A 309 39.33 -23.76 7.50
CA LEU A 309 39.99 -22.69 6.77
C LEU A 309 39.91 -22.90 5.25
N GLY A 310 40.07 -24.15 4.79
CA GLY A 310 39.99 -24.49 3.37
C GLY A 310 38.60 -24.23 2.78
N VAL A 311 37.54 -24.62 3.49
CA VAL A 311 36.16 -24.35 3.05
C VAL A 311 35.86 -22.85 3.08
N LEU A 312 36.31 -22.12 4.10
CA LEU A 312 36.13 -20.67 4.17
C LEU A 312 36.82 -19.97 2.99
N ALA A 313 38.07 -20.35 2.70
CA ALA A 313 38.82 -19.83 1.56
C ALA A 313 38.10 -20.15 0.25
N CYS A 314 37.62 -21.39 0.05
CA CYS A 314 36.88 -21.78 -1.14
C CYS A 314 35.59 -20.97 -1.35
N LEU A 315 34.78 -20.81 -0.30
CA LEU A 315 33.54 -20.02 -0.37
C LEU A 315 33.82 -18.54 -0.62
N THR A 316 34.87 -18.00 0.00
CA THR A 316 35.29 -16.61 -0.21
C THR A 316 35.78 -16.41 -1.63
N THR A 317 36.62 -17.32 -2.14
CA THR A 317 37.09 -17.28 -3.53
C THR A 317 35.93 -17.40 -4.51
N LEU A 318 34.99 -18.33 -4.28
CA LEU A 318 33.78 -18.45 -5.10
C LEU A 318 32.99 -17.13 -5.09
N CYS A 319 32.83 -16.51 -3.91
CA CYS A 319 32.16 -15.22 -3.78
C CYS A 319 32.89 -14.11 -4.54
N MET A 320 34.23 -14.07 -4.47
CA MET A 320 35.03 -13.08 -5.19
C MET A 320 35.00 -13.31 -6.70
N VAL A 321 35.03 -14.56 -7.15
CA VAL A 321 34.89 -14.93 -8.57
C VAL A 321 33.52 -14.50 -9.07
N SER A 322 32.45 -14.82 -8.34
CA SER A 322 31.10 -14.34 -8.63
C SER A 322 31.04 -12.81 -8.63
N LEU A 323 31.61 -12.11 -7.66
CA LEU A 323 31.61 -10.64 -7.72
C LEU A 323 32.41 -10.10 -8.92
N SER A 324 33.51 -10.74 -9.30
CA SER A 324 34.37 -10.32 -10.42
C SER A 324 33.76 -10.58 -11.81
N GLN A 325 33.00 -11.66 -11.94
CA GLN A 325 32.32 -11.98 -13.20
C GLN A 325 31.01 -11.21 -13.33
N SER A 326 30.46 -10.68 -12.23
CA SER A 326 29.27 -9.84 -12.31
C SER A 326 29.70 -8.57 -13.03
N ASN A 327 28.99 -8.21 -14.11
CA ASN A 327 29.24 -6.96 -14.81
C ASN A 327 29.28 -5.86 -13.75
N PRO A 328 30.39 -5.10 -13.61
CA PRO A 328 30.51 -4.12 -12.55
C PRO A 328 29.26 -3.27 -12.60
N VAL A 329 28.44 -3.37 -11.55
CA VAL A 329 27.16 -2.68 -11.50
C VAL A 329 27.53 -1.23 -11.62
N ASN A 330 27.25 -0.63 -12.78
CA ASN A 330 27.50 0.77 -12.98
C ASN A 330 26.54 1.48 -12.02
N LEU A 331 27.07 1.89 -10.86
CA LEU A 331 26.31 2.51 -9.79
C LEU A 331 25.66 3.80 -10.25
N ASP A 332 26.20 4.43 -11.31
CA ASP A 332 25.65 5.61 -11.95
C ASP A 332 24.49 5.28 -12.88
N LYS A 333 24.40 4.05 -13.42
CA LYS A 333 23.36 3.66 -14.39
C LYS A 333 21.94 3.91 -13.87
N PRO A 334 21.55 3.57 -12.61
CA PRO A 334 20.24 3.94 -12.08
C PRO A 334 20.00 5.45 -12.02
N PHE A 335 21.03 6.25 -11.70
CA PHE A 335 20.92 7.71 -11.64
C PHE A 335 20.82 8.32 -13.05
N LEU A 336 21.63 7.85 -13.99
CA LEU A 336 21.59 8.25 -15.40
C LEU A 336 20.26 7.84 -16.04
N GLN A 337 19.77 6.63 -15.78
CA GLN A 337 18.46 6.18 -16.25
C GLN A 337 17.35 7.04 -15.66
N ARG A 338 17.42 7.36 -14.37
CA ARG A 338 16.44 8.26 -13.74
C ARG A 338 16.45 9.63 -14.39
N ALA A 339 17.62 10.26 -14.54
CA ALA A 339 17.75 11.58 -15.16
C ALA A 339 17.17 11.54 -16.57
N LYS A 340 17.58 10.57 -17.39
CA LYS A 340 17.04 10.34 -18.72
C LYS A 340 15.52 10.21 -18.72
N THR A 341 14.96 9.29 -17.93
CA THR A 341 13.51 9.07 -17.85
C THR A 341 12.75 10.31 -17.39
N ALA A 342 13.28 11.03 -16.39
CA ALA A 342 12.66 12.25 -15.87
C ALA A 342 12.69 13.38 -16.91
N ASP A 343 13.83 13.59 -17.58
CA ASP A 343 14.00 14.60 -18.62
C ASP A 343 13.13 14.30 -19.85
N THR A 344 13.07 13.03 -20.27
CA THR A 344 12.18 12.58 -21.35
C THR A 344 10.72 12.85 -21.02
N LEU A 345 10.25 12.47 -19.82
CA LEU A 345 8.86 12.71 -19.42
C LEU A 345 8.57 14.21 -19.23
N ALA A 346 9.53 15.00 -18.74
CA ALA A 346 9.39 16.45 -18.62
C ALA A 346 9.25 17.11 -20.01
N ALA A 347 10.12 16.76 -20.96
CA ALA A 347 10.04 17.25 -22.34
C ALA A 347 8.71 16.86 -23.00
N CYS A 348 8.26 15.61 -22.81
CA CYS A 348 6.97 15.20 -23.33
C CYS A 348 5.79 15.87 -22.63
N ARG A 349 5.89 16.13 -21.32
CA ARG A 349 4.88 16.88 -20.57
C ARG A 349 4.70 18.28 -21.16
N GLU A 350 5.79 18.96 -21.45
CA GLU A 350 5.77 20.32 -22.02
C GLU A 350 5.21 20.31 -23.44
N ASN A 351 5.71 19.42 -24.31
CA ASN A 351 5.32 19.35 -25.72
C ASN A 351 3.85 18.92 -25.92
N LEU A 352 3.34 18.04 -25.05
CA LEU A 352 2.00 17.47 -25.18
C LEU A 352 1.01 18.04 -24.15
N HIS A 353 1.42 19.05 -23.39
CA HIS A 353 0.63 19.66 -22.32
C HIS A 353 0.06 18.63 -21.31
N LEU A 354 0.85 17.62 -20.96
CA LEU A 354 0.43 16.59 -20.01
C LEU A 354 0.28 17.18 -18.60
N LYS A 355 -0.74 16.77 -17.86
CA LYS A 355 -1.03 17.26 -16.51
C LYS A 355 -0.82 16.16 -15.47
N SER A 356 -1.75 15.20 -15.43
CA SER A 356 -1.63 13.96 -14.67
C SER A 356 -1.98 12.79 -15.58
N GLY A 357 -1.48 11.61 -15.25
CA GLY A 357 -1.69 10.43 -16.07
C GLY A 357 -1.90 9.15 -15.30
N LEU A 358 -2.06 8.09 -16.06
CA LEU A 358 -2.20 6.72 -15.56
C LEU A 358 -1.11 5.84 -16.15
N ALA A 359 -0.64 4.86 -15.40
CA ALA A 359 0.24 3.83 -15.94
C ALA A 359 0.05 2.51 -15.17
N GLN A 360 0.56 1.42 -15.72
CA GLN A 360 0.59 0.14 -15.04
C GLN A 360 1.25 0.27 -13.65
N TYR A 361 0.73 -0.42 -12.63
CA TYR A 361 1.10 -0.26 -11.23
C TYR A 361 2.60 -0.12 -10.91
N TRP A 362 3.43 -1.03 -11.44
CA TRP A 362 4.88 -1.02 -11.23
C TRP A 362 5.54 0.15 -11.96
N LEU A 363 5.08 0.43 -13.18
CA LEU A 363 5.58 1.52 -13.99
C LEU A 363 5.22 2.88 -13.38
N ALA A 364 3.95 3.10 -13.02
CA ALA A 364 3.47 4.32 -12.37
C ALA A 364 4.34 4.71 -11.16
N ARG A 365 4.58 3.75 -10.25
CA ARG A 365 5.41 3.98 -9.06
C ARG A 365 6.86 4.32 -9.40
N LYS A 366 7.44 3.60 -10.37
CA LYS A 366 8.80 3.85 -10.86
C LYS A 366 8.91 5.26 -11.43
N LEU A 367 7.97 5.66 -12.28
CA LEU A 367 7.99 6.96 -12.97
C LEU A 367 7.69 8.12 -12.02
N SER A 368 6.72 7.99 -11.12
CA SER A 368 6.49 8.99 -10.06
C SER A 368 7.71 9.15 -9.17
N SER A 369 8.41 8.06 -8.83
CA SER A 369 9.65 8.13 -8.07
C SER A 369 10.79 8.79 -8.86
N MET A 370 10.96 8.44 -10.14
CA MET A 370 12.01 8.96 -11.00
C MET A 370 11.88 10.47 -11.23
N THR A 371 10.65 10.92 -11.45
CA THR A 371 10.30 12.34 -11.62
C THR A 371 10.22 13.12 -10.31
N ASN A 372 10.57 12.50 -9.17
CA ASN A 372 10.43 13.09 -7.83
C ASN A 372 9.01 13.64 -7.58
N TRP A 373 8.01 12.90 -8.06
CA TRP A 373 6.59 13.24 -7.97
C TRP A 373 6.25 14.57 -8.64
N ASP A 374 7.06 15.02 -9.61
CA ASP A 374 6.78 16.26 -10.31
C ASP A 374 5.54 16.15 -11.20
N ILE A 375 5.33 14.96 -11.78
CA ILE A 375 4.13 14.56 -12.50
C ILE A 375 3.40 13.47 -11.73
N GLN A 376 2.10 13.64 -11.55
CA GLN A 376 1.24 12.64 -10.92
C GLN A 376 0.89 11.55 -11.92
N ILE A 377 1.27 10.30 -11.60
CA ILE A 377 0.98 9.12 -12.40
C ILE A 377 0.31 8.09 -11.50
N ASN A 378 -1.01 7.96 -11.63
CA ASN A 378 -1.80 7.01 -10.84
C ASN A 378 -1.69 5.60 -11.41
N GLN A 379 -1.99 4.60 -10.57
CA GLN A 379 -1.76 3.20 -10.92
C GLN A 379 -2.96 2.56 -11.63
N LEU A 380 -2.69 1.71 -12.60
CA LEU A 380 -3.64 0.77 -13.16
C LEU A 380 -3.23 -0.65 -12.78
N GLU A 381 -4.17 -1.58 -12.73
CA GLU A 381 -3.87 -2.99 -12.42
C GLU A 381 -2.82 -3.54 -13.39
N PRO A 382 -1.93 -4.45 -12.96
CA PRO A 382 -0.86 -4.95 -13.80
C PRO A 382 -1.26 -5.57 -15.14
N ALA A 383 -2.45 -6.19 -15.19
CA ALA A 383 -2.91 -6.99 -16.32
C ALA A 383 -4.06 -6.35 -17.10
N VAL A 384 -4.74 -5.36 -16.54
CA VAL A 384 -5.93 -4.73 -17.12
C VAL A 384 -5.90 -3.24 -16.77
N PRO A 385 -6.22 -2.30 -17.68
CA PRO A 385 -6.13 -0.86 -17.43
C PRO A 385 -7.28 -0.34 -16.54
N ARG A 386 -7.39 -0.87 -15.32
CA ARG A 386 -8.40 -0.53 -14.31
C ARG A 386 -7.73 0.18 -13.14
N PRO A 387 -8.33 1.23 -12.56
CA PRO A 387 -7.83 1.90 -11.36
C PRO A 387 -7.43 0.92 -10.26
N PHE A 388 -6.19 1.05 -9.76
CA PHE A 388 -5.65 0.14 -8.76
C PHE A 388 -5.17 0.90 -7.53
N PHE A 389 -5.88 0.76 -6.42
CA PHE A 389 -5.63 1.51 -5.20
C PHE A 389 -4.94 0.69 -4.10
N TRP A 390 -4.41 -0.51 -4.42
CA TRP A 390 -3.57 -1.24 -3.48
C TRP A 390 -2.23 -0.52 -3.30
N GLY A 391 -1.97 -0.05 -2.09
CA GLY A 391 -0.75 0.70 -1.81
C GLY A 391 -0.76 2.12 -2.42
N SER A 392 -1.94 2.64 -2.78
CA SER A 392 -2.12 4.00 -3.28
C SER A 392 -3.28 4.67 -2.54
N ASN A 393 -3.37 5.99 -2.64
CA ASN A 393 -4.51 6.72 -2.10
C ASN A 393 -5.57 6.86 -3.18
N LEU A 394 -6.79 6.38 -2.91
CA LEU A 394 -7.92 6.49 -3.83
C LEU A 394 -8.23 7.94 -4.23
N GLN A 395 -7.92 8.92 -3.37
CA GLN A 395 -8.09 10.34 -3.67
C GLN A 395 -7.22 10.82 -4.83
N TRP A 396 -6.10 10.17 -5.11
CA TRP A 396 -5.22 10.58 -6.19
C TRP A 396 -5.86 10.41 -7.57
N TYR A 397 -6.91 9.61 -7.72
CA TYR A 397 -7.66 9.56 -8.99
C TYR A 397 -8.56 10.79 -9.20
N TYR A 398 -8.87 11.52 -8.13
CA TYR A 398 -9.80 12.65 -8.15
C TYR A 398 -9.10 13.99 -7.99
N TYR A 399 -7.96 14.05 -7.29
CA TYR A 399 -7.28 15.28 -6.92
C TYR A 399 -5.80 15.25 -7.24
N ASP A 400 -5.28 16.40 -7.63
CA ASP A 400 -3.87 16.65 -7.78
C ASP A 400 -3.20 16.70 -6.39
N MET A 401 -2.13 15.93 -6.21
CA MET A 401 -1.48 15.74 -4.91
C MET A 401 -0.84 17.02 -4.35
N LYS A 402 -0.44 17.96 -5.22
CA LYS A 402 0.26 19.19 -4.82
C LYS A 402 -0.71 20.33 -4.53
N SER A 403 -1.70 20.52 -5.40
CA SER A 403 -2.64 21.64 -5.38
C SER A 403 -3.96 21.33 -4.69
N ALA A 404 -4.27 20.04 -4.50
CA ALA A 404 -5.55 19.56 -4.00
C ALA A 404 -6.78 19.95 -4.83
N GLN A 405 -6.55 20.46 -6.03
CA GLN A 405 -7.61 20.74 -7.00
C GLN A 405 -8.01 19.44 -7.71
N PRO A 406 -9.18 19.39 -8.35
CA PRO A 406 -9.56 18.26 -9.20
C PRO A 406 -8.44 17.91 -10.19
N SER A 407 -8.06 16.63 -10.22
CA SER A 407 -6.99 16.13 -11.07
C SER A 407 -7.41 16.19 -12.53
N VAL A 408 -6.60 16.85 -13.36
CA VAL A 408 -6.77 16.81 -14.83
C VAL A 408 -5.97 15.62 -15.35
N THR A 409 -6.61 14.46 -15.47
CA THR A 409 -6.00 13.25 -16.02
C THR A 409 -6.23 13.18 -17.51
N ASN A 410 -5.17 13.48 -18.29
CA ASN A 410 -5.27 13.62 -19.74
C ASN A 410 -4.36 12.67 -20.52
N PHE A 411 -3.67 11.74 -19.86
CA PHE A 411 -2.87 10.74 -20.57
C PHE A 411 -2.77 9.39 -19.87
N VAL A 412 -2.44 8.37 -20.66
CA VAL A 412 -2.13 7.02 -20.20
C VAL A 412 -0.79 6.59 -20.80
N ILE A 413 0.09 6.03 -19.99
CA ILE A 413 1.32 5.39 -20.46
C ILE A 413 0.96 3.94 -20.82
N GLY A 414 0.88 3.65 -22.12
CA GLY A 414 0.38 2.39 -22.66
C GLY A 414 1.32 1.20 -22.46
N ASN A 415 2.57 1.42 -22.03
CA ASN A 415 3.54 0.36 -21.79
C ASN A 415 3.03 -0.69 -20.80
N GLY A 416 2.96 -1.95 -21.26
CA GLY A 416 2.53 -3.08 -20.45
C GLY A 416 1.03 -3.40 -20.55
N PHE A 417 0.30 -2.71 -21.43
CA PHE A 417 -1.10 -3.01 -21.74
C PHE A 417 -1.29 -3.35 -23.21
N GLU A 418 -2.24 -4.24 -23.49
CA GLU A 418 -2.76 -4.41 -24.83
C GLU A 418 -3.59 -3.19 -25.22
N GLN A 419 -3.38 -2.66 -26.42
CA GLN A 419 -4.07 -1.44 -26.87
C GLN A 419 -5.59 -1.60 -26.88
N THR A 420 -6.07 -2.80 -27.26
CA THR A 420 -7.50 -3.14 -27.29
C THR A 420 -8.13 -3.04 -25.91
N ASP A 421 -7.41 -3.41 -24.85
CA ASP A 421 -7.88 -3.27 -23.48
C ASP A 421 -7.95 -1.80 -23.06
N ILE A 422 -6.95 -0.99 -23.41
CA ILE A 422 -7.01 0.46 -23.13
C ILE A 422 -8.24 1.09 -23.77
N VAL A 423 -8.48 0.81 -25.05
CA VAL A 423 -9.66 1.32 -25.76
C VAL A 423 -10.95 0.84 -25.10
N ARG A 424 -11.02 -0.44 -24.75
CA ARG A 424 -12.21 -1.03 -24.12
C ARG A 424 -12.56 -0.39 -22.78
N TYR A 425 -11.58 -0.10 -21.93
CA TYR A 425 -11.81 0.37 -20.57
C TYR A 425 -11.74 1.89 -20.41
N LEU A 426 -10.87 2.56 -21.17
CA LEU A 426 -10.57 3.99 -21.04
C LEU A 426 -11.00 4.80 -22.28
N GLY A 427 -11.39 4.13 -23.36
CA GLY A 427 -11.75 4.76 -24.64
C GLY A 427 -10.58 4.99 -25.57
N GLU A 428 -10.92 5.39 -26.80
CA GLU A 428 -9.94 5.74 -27.82
C GLU A 428 -9.15 7.00 -27.43
N PRO A 429 -7.81 6.95 -27.41
CA PRO A 429 -7.02 8.15 -27.23
C PRO A 429 -7.12 9.04 -28.47
N THR A 430 -7.15 10.36 -28.27
CA THR A 430 -7.20 11.35 -29.37
C THR A 430 -5.98 11.22 -30.27
N TYR A 431 -4.80 11.01 -29.69
CA TYR A 431 -3.60 10.68 -30.44
C TYR A 431 -2.59 9.91 -29.57
N LYS A 432 -1.63 9.29 -30.25
CA LYS A 432 -0.55 8.52 -29.63
C LYS A 432 0.78 9.20 -29.92
N ALA A 433 1.62 9.35 -28.91
CA ALA A 433 2.95 9.91 -29.03
C ALA A 433 3.98 8.94 -28.45
N ASN A 434 5.15 8.87 -29.09
CA ASN A 434 6.28 8.09 -28.60
C ASN A 434 7.28 9.04 -27.93
N CYS A 435 7.51 8.83 -26.64
CA CYS A 435 8.37 9.59 -25.76
C CYS A 435 9.56 8.73 -25.35
N ASP A 436 10.51 8.55 -26.27
CA ASP A 436 11.62 7.58 -26.15
C ASP A 436 11.08 6.16 -25.92
N GLU A 437 11.25 5.61 -24.72
CA GLU A 437 10.77 4.27 -24.34
C GLU A 437 9.28 4.22 -23.97
N PHE A 438 8.60 5.37 -23.87
CA PHE A 438 7.20 5.44 -23.44
C PHE A 438 6.23 5.69 -24.58
N GLN A 439 5.16 4.90 -24.65
CA GLN A 439 4.01 5.18 -25.50
C GLN A 439 2.99 5.97 -24.68
N ILE A 440 2.83 7.25 -25.00
CA ILE A 440 1.88 8.15 -24.35
C ILE A 440 0.61 8.24 -25.18
N LEU A 441 -0.51 7.87 -24.58
CA LEU A 441 -1.85 7.95 -25.16
C LEU A 441 -2.52 9.19 -24.58
N VAL A 442 -2.77 10.20 -25.42
CA VAL A 442 -3.27 11.50 -24.97
C VAL A 442 -4.77 11.59 -25.25
N TYR A 443 -5.51 12.08 -24.26
CA TYR A 443 -6.95 12.28 -24.30
C TYR A 443 -7.23 13.78 -24.29
N SER A 444 -7.85 14.29 -25.36
CA SER A 444 -8.22 15.71 -25.47
C SER A 444 -9.38 16.08 -24.54
N ASP A 445 -10.22 15.11 -24.19
CA ASP A 445 -11.28 15.25 -23.20
C ASP A 445 -10.87 14.55 -21.89
N PRO A 446 -10.21 15.27 -20.96
CA PRO A 446 -9.85 14.71 -19.66
C PRO A 446 -11.07 14.40 -18.78
N ASP A 447 -12.22 15.04 -19.02
CA ASP A 447 -13.44 14.80 -18.25
C ASP A 447 -14.07 13.45 -18.62
N GLU A 448 -14.05 13.09 -19.91
CA GLU A 448 -14.49 11.77 -20.36
C GLU A 448 -13.62 10.64 -19.74
N LEU A 449 -12.29 10.78 -19.78
CA LEU A 449 -11.38 9.80 -19.17
C LEU A 449 -11.60 9.70 -17.65
N ARG A 450 -11.75 10.85 -16.98
CA ARG A 450 -12.05 10.91 -15.54
C ARG A 450 -13.39 10.26 -15.21
N SER A 451 -14.42 10.44 -16.04
CA SER A 451 -15.73 9.81 -15.89
C SER A 451 -15.64 8.29 -15.98
N LYS A 452 -14.85 7.74 -16.91
CA LYS A 452 -14.62 6.29 -17.02
C LYS A 452 -13.92 5.70 -15.79
N ILE A 453 -12.87 6.37 -15.31
CA ILE A 453 -12.16 6.00 -14.07
C ILE A 453 -13.14 6.01 -12.88
N SER A 454 -13.91 7.08 -12.79
CA SER A 454 -14.92 7.31 -11.76
C SER A 454 -15.99 6.24 -11.74
N ASN A 455 -16.58 5.93 -12.90
CA ASN A 455 -17.59 4.90 -13.06
C ASN A 455 -17.05 3.52 -12.64
N TYR A 456 -15.79 3.21 -12.99
CA TYR A 456 -15.18 1.97 -12.54
C TYR A 456 -15.07 1.90 -11.01
N LEU A 457 -14.54 2.96 -10.39
CA LEU A 457 -14.42 3.05 -8.94
C LEU A 457 -15.79 3.01 -8.25
N TYR A 458 -16.81 3.61 -8.86
CA TYR A 458 -18.17 3.56 -8.35
C TYR A 458 -18.76 2.16 -8.42
N LEU A 459 -18.56 1.42 -9.52
CA LEU A 459 -19.10 0.06 -9.67
C LEU A 459 -18.33 -1.01 -8.88
N ASN A 460 -17.10 -0.70 -8.46
CA ASN A 460 -16.28 -1.62 -7.67
C ASN A 460 -16.70 -1.60 -6.19
N ALA A 461 -17.29 -2.70 -5.71
CA ALA A 461 -17.77 -2.81 -4.32
C ALA A 461 -16.68 -2.54 -3.25
N VAL A 462 -15.42 -2.90 -3.52
CA VAL A 462 -14.29 -2.64 -2.61
C VAL A 462 -13.99 -1.15 -2.56
N ALA A 463 -14.00 -0.47 -3.71
CA ALA A 463 -13.83 0.97 -3.79
C ALA A 463 -15.01 1.72 -3.14
N GLN A 464 -16.27 1.27 -3.35
CA GLN A 464 -17.43 1.84 -2.64
C GLN A 464 -17.29 1.75 -1.13
N GLN A 465 -16.82 0.62 -0.61
CA GLN A 465 -16.60 0.45 0.81
C GLN A 465 -15.50 1.38 1.33
N ALA A 466 -14.40 1.54 0.59
CA ALA A 466 -13.35 2.50 0.92
C ALA A 466 -13.85 3.95 0.84
N MET A 467 -14.75 4.28 -0.09
CA MET A 467 -15.35 5.61 -0.24
C MET A 467 -16.52 5.88 0.71
N LYS A 468 -16.93 4.92 1.54
CA LYS A 468 -18.10 5.07 2.41
C LYS A 468 -17.97 6.26 3.37
N HIS A 469 -16.76 6.52 3.83
CA HIS A 469 -16.43 7.60 4.77
C HIS A 469 -15.86 8.85 4.10
N PHE A 470 -15.72 8.83 2.77
CA PHE A 470 -15.25 9.99 2.04
C PHE A 470 -16.34 11.07 2.06
N PRO A 471 -15.99 12.36 2.12
CA PRO A 471 -16.97 13.43 1.97
C PRO A 471 -17.79 13.20 0.70
N ARG A 472 -19.11 13.45 0.74
CA ARG A 472 -19.99 13.18 -0.42
C ARG A 472 -19.56 13.91 -1.69
N SER A 473 -18.84 15.03 -1.57
CA SER A 473 -18.19 15.75 -2.67
C SER A 473 -17.19 14.90 -3.48
N PHE A 474 -16.76 13.73 -2.97
CA PHE A 474 -15.88 12.78 -3.67
C PHE A 474 -16.65 11.83 -4.61
N ARG A 475 -17.98 11.86 -4.65
CA ARG A 475 -18.78 10.97 -5.51
C ARG A 475 -19.11 11.68 -6.83
N PRO A 476 -18.51 11.24 -7.95
CA PRO A 476 -18.61 11.91 -9.25
C PRO A 476 -20.02 11.90 -9.86
N ASP A 477 -20.90 11.02 -9.39
CA ASP A 477 -22.16 10.65 -10.01
C ASP A 477 -23.35 11.49 -9.52
N GLN A 478 -23.22 12.14 -8.37
CA GLN A 478 -24.27 12.96 -7.77
C GLN A 478 -23.64 14.01 -6.88
N VAL A 479 -23.18 15.11 -7.47
CA VAL A 479 -22.81 16.27 -6.66
C VAL A 479 -24.09 17.03 -6.27
N LYS A 480 -24.88 16.36 -5.44
CA LYS A 480 -25.93 16.97 -4.65
C LYS A 480 -25.25 17.81 -3.58
N TYR A 481 -25.56 19.10 -3.49
CA TYR A 481 -25.18 19.86 -2.32
C TYR A 481 -25.99 19.41 -1.13
N GLU A 482 -25.30 19.17 -0.01
CA GLU A 482 -25.99 19.21 1.27
C GLU A 482 -26.42 20.65 1.51
N LEU A 483 -27.70 20.87 1.82
CA LEU A 483 -28.20 22.21 2.10
C LEU A 483 -27.55 22.85 3.35
N SER A 484 -26.78 22.07 4.11
CA SER A 484 -25.95 22.52 5.24
C SER A 484 -24.70 23.33 4.84
N VAL A 485 -24.25 23.24 3.59
CA VAL A 485 -23.05 23.94 3.11
C VAL A 485 -23.38 25.17 2.25
N VAL A 486 -24.63 25.38 1.86
CA VAL A 486 -25.06 26.62 1.20
C VAL A 486 -25.37 27.70 2.24
N SER A 487 -25.09 28.95 1.90
CA SER A 487 -25.36 30.07 2.79
C SER A 487 -26.83 30.49 2.65
N HIS A 488 -27.43 31.02 3.71
CA HIS A 488 -28.81 31.53 3.70
C HIS A 488 -28.95 32.78 4.58
N GLN A 489 -29.90 33.66 4.23
CA GLN A 489 -30.21 34.87 5.01
C GLN A 489 -31.47 34.72 5.88
N ILE A 490 -32.40 33.88 5.43
CA ILE A 490 -33.69 33.61 6.05
C ILE A 490 -33.93 32.09 6.08
N GLY A 491 -35.04 31.66 6.68
CA GLY A 491 -35.40 30.26 6.75
C GLY A 491 -34.56 29.46 7.74
N SER A 492 -34.93 28.19 7.90
CA SER A 492 -34.28 27.23 8.78
C SER A 492 -33.87 25.98 8.03
N LEU A 493 -32.77 25.36 8.44
CA LEU A 493 -32.36 24.04 7.96
C LEU A 493 -32.80 22.99 8.99
N ASP A 494 -33.81 22.19 8.66
CA ASP A 494 -34.30 21.10 9.50
C ASP A 494 -34.38 19.78 8.71
N GLY A 495 -33.79 18.71 9.23
CA GLY A 495 -33.77 17.41 8.56
C GLY A 495 -33.12 17.40 7.18
N GLY A 496 -32.24 18.36 6.88
CA GLY A 496 -31.63 18.52 5.55
C GLY A 496 -32.52 19.22 4.53
N ILE A 497 -33.63 19.84 4.97
CA ILE A 497 -34.54 20.64 4.15
C ILE A 497 -34.40 22.09 4.60
N LEU A 498 -34.27 23.01 3.64
CA LEU A 498 -34.17 24.45 3.91
C LEU A 498 -35.52 25.10 3.65
N ASP A 499 -36.18 25.62 4.67
CA ASP A 499 -37.56 26.10 4.59
C ASP A 499 -37.73 27.56 5.04
N ALA A 500 -38.49 28.33 4.26
CA ALA A 500 -39.02 29.65 4.65
C ALA A 500 -40.55 29.64 4.63
N VAL A 501 -41.17 30.18 5.68
CA VAL A 501 -42.62 30.16 5.85
C VAL A 501 -43.10 31.50 6.42
N ALA A 502 -44.14 32.09 5.82
CA ALA A 502 -44.80 33.28 6.36
C ALA A 502 -45.73 32.91 7.55
N PRO A 503 -45.82 33.74 8.60
CA PRO A 503 -45.18 35.04 8.77
C PRO A 503 -43.79 34.98 9.45
N ARG A 504 -43.24 33.77 9.70
CA ARG A 504 -41.96 33.58 10.40
C ARG A 504 -40.80 34.24 9.65
N ASP A 505 -40.75 34.03 8.34
CA ASP A 505 -39.68 34.48 7.47
C ASP A 505 -40.15 35.66 6.61
N ARG A 506 -39.34 36.72 6.55
CA ARG A 506 -39.53 37.84 5.62
C ARG A 506 -38.95 37.50 4.24
N ALA A 507 -39.22 38.34 3.24
CA ALA A 507 -38.59 38.20 1.93
C ALA A 507 -37.05 38.27 2.03
N GLY A 508 -36.35 37.43 1.27
CA GLY A 508 -34.89 37.32 1.34
C GLY A 508 -34.34 36.06 0.66
N PHE A 509 -33.02 35.91 0.65
CA PHE A 509 -32.37 34.71 0.09
C PHE A 509 -32.51 33.52 1.04
N LEU A 510 -33.30 32.54 0.62
CA LEU A 510 -33.42 31.24 1.28
C LEU A 510 -32.15 30.42 1.09
N PHE A 511 -31.48 30.52 -0.06
CA PHE A 511 -30.09 30.05 -0.18
C PHE A 511 -29.33 30.85 -1.23
N PHE A 512 -28.00 30.84 -1.10
CA PHE A 512 -27.05 31.27 -2.11
C PHE A 512 -25.73 30.51 -1.93
N GLY A 513 -25.08 30.21 -3.05
CA GLY A 513 -23.88 29.38 -3.11
C GLY A 513 -24.16 28.01 -3.74
N PRO A 514 -23.17 27.09 -3.77
CA PRO A 514 -21.73 27.31 -3.50
C PRO A 514 -21.11 28.42 -4.37
N TYR A 515 -19.86 28.79 -4.11
CA TYR A 515 -19.06 29.64 -4.99
C TYR A 515 -18.08 28.77 -5.78
N ILE A 516 -18.44 28.36 -6.99
CA ILE A 516 -17.64 27.43 -7.81
C ILE A 516 -17.06 28.11 -9.04
N HIS A 517 -15.94 27.58 -9.52
CA HIS A 517 -15.41 27.89 -10.84
C HIS A 517 -16.09 26.96 -11.87
N LEU A 518 -16.57 27.50 -12.99
CA LEU A 518 -16.98 26.71 -14.14
C LEU A 518 -16.31 27.23 -15.40
N ASP A 519 -15.91 26.31 -16.27
CA ASP A 519 -15.35 26.63 -17.56
C ASP A 519 -16.40 27.11 -18.58
N LYS A 520 -15.95 27.71 -19.68
CA LYS A 520 -16.83 27.99 -20.84
C LYS A 520 -17.59 26.72 -21.26
N GLY A 521 -18.92 26.79 -21.35
CA GLY A 521 -19.75 25.64 -21.72
C GLY A 521 -21.24 25.90 -21.59
N HIS A 522 -22.04 24.93 -22.04
CA HIS A 522 -23.47 24.84 -21.80
C HIS A 522 -23.69 23.96 -20.57
N TYR A 523 -24.49 24.41 -19.62
CA TYR A 523 -24.68 23.73 -18.34
C TYR A 523 -26.15 23.60 -17.98
N GLU A 524 -26.45 22.57 -17.20
CA GLU A 524 -27.76 22.35 -16.59
C GLU A 524 -27.60 22.06 -15.09
N THR A 525 -28.32 22.82 -14.26
CA THR A 525 -28.50 22.55 -12.83
C THR A 525 -29.97 22.27 -12.53
N SER A 526 -30.23 21.43 -11.52
CA SER A 526 -31.61 21.19 -11.06
C SER A 526 -31.75 21.40 -9.56
N ILE A 527 -32.89 21.96 -9.17
CA ILE A 527 -33.23 22.30 -7.79
C ILE A 527 -34.56 21.62 -7.47
N GLU A 528 -34.57 20.75 -6.46
CA GLU A 528 -35.81 20.18 -5.96
C GLU A 528 -36.41 21.07 -4.87
N TYR A 529 -37.64 21.53 -5.08
CA TYR A 529 -38.31 22.49 -4.23
C TYR A 529 -39.80 22.15 -4.06
N SER A 530 -40.46 22.81 -3.10
CA SER A 530 -41.91 22.88 -3.01
C SER A 530 -42.30 24.28 -2.56
N CYS A 531 -43.35 24.86 -3.14
CA CYS A 531 -43.94 26.10 -2.65
C CYS A 531 -45.45 25.97 -2.49
N ALA A 532 -46.04 26.76 -1.60
CA ALA A 532 -47.49 26.78 -1.38
C ALA A 532 -47.96 28.16 -0.91
N GLY A 533 -49.11 28.62 -1.38
CA GLY A 533 -49.77 29.83 -0.88
C GLY A 533 -48.99 31.13 -1.13
N ASN A 534 -48.17 31.19 -2.18
CA ASN A 534 -47.37 32.36 -2.50
C ASN A 534 -48.21 33.44 -3.19
N THR A 535 -48.30 34.61 -2.58
CA THR A 535 -48.89 35.83 -3.17
C THR A 535 -47.81 36.82 -3.63
N SER A 536 -46.55 36.41 -3.56
CA SER A 536 -45.36 37.16 -3.95
C SER A 536 -44.44 36.25 -4.76
N GLU A 537 -43.55 36.87 -5.55
CA GLU A 537 -42.64 36.17 -6.45
C GLU A 537 -41.48 35.51 -5.69
N ASN A 538 -41.20 34.24 -6.00
CA ASN A 538 -39.95 33.57 -5.64
C ASN A 538 -39.04 33.54 -6.87
N ILE A 539 -37.73 33.70 -6.69
CA ILE A 539 -36.77 33.80 -7.78
C ILE A 539 -35.71 32.72 -7.61
N PHE A 540 -35.39 32.00 -8.68
CA PHE A 540 -34.23 31.12 -8.75
C PHE A 540 -33.30 31.61 -9.85
N ASP A 541 -32.02 31.75 -9.56
CA ASP A 541 -31.07 32.19 -10.58
C ASP A 541 -29.67 31.58 -10.41
N VAL A 542 -28.91 31.66 -11.50
CA VAL A 542 -27.49 31.30 -11.57
C VAL A 542 -26.73 32.57 -11.89
N VAL A 543 -25.84 32.98 -10.99
CA VAL A 543 -25.06 34.21 -11.14
C VAL A 543 -23.59 33.97 -10.88
N ALA A 544 -22.74 34.91 -11.28
CA ALA A 544 -21.34 34.98 -10.87
C ALA A 544 -21.00 36.31 -10.22
N ASN A 545 -19.88 36.31 -9.49
CA ASN A 545 -19.26 37.51 -8.94
C ASN A 545 -20.24 38.31 -8.06
N GLN A 546 -20.94 37.63 -7.16
CA GLN A 546 -21.93 38.21 -6.24
C GLN A 546 -23.08 38.91 -6.96
N GLY A 547 -23.66 38.24 -7.96
CA GLY A 547 -24.79 38.77 -8.73
C GLY A 547 -24.45 39.79 -9.82
N LYS A 548 -23.17 40.10 -10.07
CA LYS A 548 -22.77 41.05 -11.12
C LYS A 548 -23.02 40.53 -12.54
N ALA A 549 -23.06 39.21 -12.72
CA ALA A 549 -23.40 38.57 -13.97
C ALA A 549 -24.49 37.52 -13.72
N GLN A 550 -25.59 37.58 -14.45
CA GLN A 550 -26.69 36.60 -14.36
C GLN A 550 -26.72 35.76 -15.63
N PHE A 551 -26.71 34.43 -15.48
CA PHE A 551 -26.65 33.49 -16.60
C PHE A 551 -27.98 32.77 -16.85
N ALA A 552 -28.72 32.46 -15.78
CA ALA A 552 -30.09 31.94 -15.86
C ALA A 552 -30.93 32.54 -14.74
N ARG A 553 -32.24 32.64 -14.98
CA ARG A 553 -33.22 33.08 -13.99
C ARG A 553 -34.59 32.51 -14.33
N GLU A 554 -35.27 32.02 -13.31
CA GLU A 554 -36.66 31.59 -13.36
C GLU A 554 -37.43 32.28 -12.24
N ASP A 555 -38.55 32.90 -12.61
CA ASP A 555 -39.45 33.60 -11.69
C ASP A 555 -40.70 32.74 -11.45
N ILE A 556 -40.96 32.38 -10.19
CA ILE A 556 -42.20 31.72 -9.76
C ILE A 556 -43.14 32.81 -9.23
N ARG A 557 -44.03 33.27 -10.11
CA ARG A 557 -44.92 34.41 -9.85
C ARG A 557 -45.96 34.11 -8.77
N ALA A 558 -46.58 35.16 -8.24
CA ALA A 558 -47.72 35.04 -7.34
C ALA A 558 -48.85 34.22 -7.99
N GLY A 559 -49.37 33.22 -7.26
CA GLY A 559 -50.44 32.34 -7.76
C GLY A 559 -50.01 31.33 -8.84
N ASP A 560 -48.71 31.10 -9.03
CA ASP A 560 -48.21 30.09 -9.96
C ASP A 560 -48.70 28.68 -9.56
N LEU A 561 -49.25 27.93 -10.53
CA LEU A 561 -49.79 26.58 -10.32
C LEU A 561 -48.72 25.58 -9.85
N ARG A 562 -47.43 25.90 -10.04
CA ARG A 562 -46.31 25.11 -9.51
C ARG A 562 -46.22 25.18 -7.98
N CYS A 563 -46.87 26.16 -7.34
CA CYS A 563 -46.91 26.31 -5.88
C CYS A 563 -48.16 25.68 -5.25
N ASP A 564 -48.32 24.38 -5.50
CA ASP A 564 -49.40 23.53 -5.00
C ASP A 564 -49.04 22.74 -3.72
N GLY A 565 -47.86 22.98 -3.16
CA GLY A 565 -47.31 22.26 -2.01
C GLY A 565 -46.62 20.93 -2.36
N ASN A 566 -46.66 20.49 -3.61
CA ASN A 566 -45.98 19.27 -4.03
C ASN A 566 -44.49 19.50 -4.31
N ARG A 567 -43.68 18.44 -4.19
CA ARG A 567 -42.27 18.47 -4.58
C ARG A 567 -42.16 18.54 -6.11
N ARG A 568 -41.36 19.47 -6.58
CA ARG A 568 -41.10 19.77 -7.99
C ARG A 568 -39.60 19.87 -8.22
N THR A 569 -39.18 19.66 -9.45
CA THR A 569 -37.80 19.89 -9.88
C THR A 569 -37.80 21.08 -10.84
N LEU A 570 -37.05 22.12 -10.50
CA LEU A 570 -36.74 23.22 -11.39
C LEU A 570 -35.41 22.92 -12.08
N THR A 571 -35.37 23.04 -13.40
CA THR A 571 -34.14 22.91 -14.19
C THR A 571 -33.77 24.27 -14.75
N LEU A 572 -32.53 24.70 -14.54
CA LEU A 572 -31.97 25.93 -15.10
C LEU A 572 -30.83 25.56 -16.05
N THR A 573 -30.99 25.90 -17.32
CA THR A 573 -29.93 25.79 -18.33
C THR A 573 -29.28 27.15 -18.54
N PHE A 574 -27.96 27.18 -18.69
CA PHE A 574 -27.22 28.42 -18.88
C PHE A 574 -25.94 28.24 -19.70
N ASP A 575 -25.58 29.29 -20.43
CA ASP A 575 -24.38 29.35 -21.24
C ASP A 575 -23.31 30.25 -20.62
N LEU A 576 -22.13 29.69 -20.40
CA LEU A 576 -20.94 30.45 -20.06
C LEU A 576 -20.14 30.72 -21.33
N LYS A 577 -20.11 31.98 -21.77
CA LYS A 577 -19.34 32.41 -22.96
C LYS A 577 -17.82 32.40 -22.72
N ALA A 578 -17.41 32.48 -21.46
CA ALA A 578 -16.05 32.36 -20.97
C ALA A 578 -16.08 31.66 -19.60
N SER A 579 -14.96 31.08 -19.15
CA SER A 579 -14.85 30.55 -17.79
C SER A 579 -15.16 31.65 -16.77
N ALA A 580 -15.86 31.30 -15.69
CA ALA A 580 -16.27 32.24 -14.66
C ALA A 580 -16.02 31.67 -13.27
N ASP A 581 -15.46 32.52 -12.40
CA ASP A 581 -15.27 32.25 -10.98
C ASP A 581 -16.49 32.68 -10.17
N ASN A 582 -16.60 32.12 -8.96
CA ASN A 582 -17.63 32.48 -7.99
C ASN A 582 -19.05 32.38 -8.55
N ILE A 583 -19.31 31.34 -9.35
CA ILE A 583 -20.67 31.00 -9.76
C ILE A 583 -21.43 30.52 -8.54
N GLU A 584 -22.59 31.09 -8.30
CA GLU A 584 -23.51 30.77 -7.21
C GLU A 584 -24.94 30.54 -7.72
N PHE A 585 -25.63 29.62 -7.07
CA PHE A 585 -27.04 29.30 -7.30
C PHE A 585 -27.82 29.95 -6.17
N ARG A 586 -28.90 30.67 -6.49
CA ARG A 586 -29.68 31.38 -5.46
C ARG A 586 -31.14 31.03 -5.54
N GLY A 587 -31.78 30.99 -4.37
CA GLY A 587 -33.22 30.91 -4.21
C GLY A 587 -33.69 32.05 -3.32
N TYR A 588 -34.48 32.97 -3.87
CA TYR A 588 -35.08 34.09 -3.17
C TYR A 588 -36.55 33.79 -2.86
N TYR A 589 -36.92 33.97 -1.59
CA TYR A 589 -38.29 33.84 -1.11
C TYR A 589 -38.99 35.19 -1.10
N GLY A 590 -40.20 35.26 -1.65
CA GLY A 590 -40.98 36.48 -1.79
C GLY A 590 -41.63 37.01 -0.51
N GLY A 591 -41.55 36.28 0.61
CA GLY A 591 -42.11 36.71 1.91
C GLY A 591 -43.57 36.32 2.16
N THR A 592 -44.18 35.49 1.29
CA THR A 592 -45.55 34.99 1.46
C THR A 592 -45.63 33.49 1.18
N GLY A 593 -46.57 32.80 1.83
CA GLY A 593 -46.73 31.34 1.69
C GLY A 593 -45.59 30.55 2.33
N SER A 594 -45.20 29.42 1.72
CA SER A 594 -44.02 28.64 2.11
C SER A 594 -43.17 28.30 0.90
N LEU A 595 -41.85 28.24 1.07
CA LEU A 595 -40.87 27.74 0.10
C LEU A 595 -39.91 26.78 0.81
N LYS A 596 -39.76 25.56 0.29
CA LYS A 596 -38.82 24.55 0.79
C LYS A 596 -37.89 24.10 -0.31
N ILE A 597 -36.61 23.96 0.01
CA ILE A 597 -35.58 23.36 -0.85
C ILE A 597 -35.20 22.02 -0.24
N PHE A 598 -35.21 20.98 -1.07
CA PHE A 598 -34.84 19.62 -0.67
C PHE A 598 -33.46 19.25 -1.18
N GLU A 599 -33.10 19.72 -2.38
CA GLU A 599 -31.89 19.30 -3.06
C GLU A 599 -31.45 20.33 -4.11
N ILE A 600 -30.14 20.49 -4.28
CA ILE A 600 -29.53 21.26 -5.36
C ILE A 600 -28.49 20.36 -6.03
N ASN A 601 -28.69 20.04 -7.30
CA ASN A 601 -27.73 19.30 -8.12
C ASN A 601 -26.77 20.29 -8.79
N LEU A 602 -25.45 20.02 -8.70
CA LEU A 602 -24.46 20.84 -9.41
C LEU A 602 -24.79 20.93 -10.91
N PRO A 603 -24.42 22.06 -11.55
CA PRO A 603 -24.36 22.13 -12.99
C PRO A 603 -23.52 20.98 -13.53
N HIS A 604 -24.11 20.21 -14.44
CA HIS A 604 -23.37 19.32 -15.31
C HIS A 604 -23.31 19.97 -16.69
N ARG A 605 -22.18 19.76 -17.37
CA ARG A 605 -21.99 20.26 -18.72
C ARG A 605 -22.82 19.39 -19.66
N LEU A 606 -23.63 20.03 -20.51
CA LEU A 606 -24.48 19.39 -21.51
C LEU A 606 -23.71 19.14 -22.82
#